data_AF-A0A0S8CSE6-F1
#
_entry.id   AF-A0A0S8CSE6-F1
#
_cell.length_a   1.000
_cell.length_b   1.000
_cell.length_c   1.000
_cell.angle_alpha   90.00
_cell.angle_beta   90.00
_cell.angle_gamma   90.00
#
_symmetry.space_group_name_H-M   'P 1'
#
loop_
_entity.id
_entity.type
_entity.pdbx_description
1 polymer ?
#
loop_
_entity_poly.entity_id
_entity_poly.type
_entity_poly.pdbx_seq_one_letter_code
_entity_poly.pdbx_strand_id
1 'polypeptide(L)'
;MALAIDLVLLAALYIFLFSLFAGLLLNAVMRFELSAILTLFSSYLIVFPIFFVLFHMFYFTLFHALSGQTIGKMIMGIRVVTSDNKELTPAVAFLRWTGYIVSFIPLASGFLWSAVDKDHCAWHDRLAETRVISAEMT
;
A
#
# COMPACT_ATOMS: atom_id res chain seq x y z
N MET A 1 6.17 -7.14 -9.89
CA MET A 1 6.45 -5.86 -10.60
C MET A 1 5.40 -4.79 -10.32
N ALA A 2 4.09 -5.05 -10.47
CA ALA A 2 3.05 -4.05 -10.18
C ALA A 2 3.17 -3.39 -8.79
N LEU A 3 3.42 -4.18 -7.73
CA LEU A 3 3.64 -3.65 -6.38
C LEU A 3 4.80 -2.65 -6.31
N ALA A 4 5.89 -2.87 -7.06
CA ALA A 4 7.02 -1.94 -7.07
C ALA A 4 6.62 -0.59 -7.69
N ILE A 5 5.77 -0.59 -8.72
CA ILE A 5 5.23 0.63 -9.32
C ILE A 5 4.36 1.37 -8.30
N ASP A 6 3.46 0.66 -7.62
CA ASP A 6 2.64 1.24 -6.54
C ASP A 6 3.53 1.83 -5.42
N LEU A 7 4.58 1.11 -5.00
CA LEU A 7 5.51 1.59 -3.98
C LEU A 7 6.28 2.84 -4.43
N VAL A 8 6.70 2.93 -5.69
CA VAL A 8 7.36 4.13 -6.22
C VAL A 8 6.41 5.32 -6.23
N LEU A 9 5.15 5.13 -6.64
CA LEU A 9 4.14 6.19 -6.63
C LEU A 9 3.86 6.68 -5.20
N LEU A 10 3.68 5.74 -4.27
CA LEU A 10 3.48 6.06 -2.85
C LEU A 10 4.72 6.74 -2.25
N ALA A 11 5.92 6.27 -2.56
CA ALA A 11 7.16 6.88 -2.10
C ALA A 11 7.31 8.32 -2.62
N ALA A 12 6.99 8.58 -3.88
CA ALA A 12 7.00 9.94 -4.44
C ALA A 12 6.04 10.86 -3.68
N LEU A 13 4.83 10.39 -3.37
CA LEU A 13 3.87 11.12 -2.53
C LEU A 13 4.43 11.41 -1.14
N TYR A 14 5.02 10.42 -0.46
CA TYR A 14 5.58 10.61 0.88
C TYR A 14 6.80 11.53 0.90
N ILE A 15 7.67 11.46 -0.12
CA ILE A 15 8.81 12.39 -0.27
C ILE A 15 8.30 13.82 -0.44
N PHE A 16 7.27 14.01 -1.28
CA PHE A 16 6.64 15.32 -1.44
C PHE A 16 6.06 15.83 -0.12
N LEU A 17 5.25 15.04 0.59
CA LEU A 17 4.68 15.42 1.89
C LEU A 17 5.77 15.71 2.93
N PHE A 18 6.83 14.90 2.97
CA PHE A 18 7.97 15.11 3.85
C PHE A 18 8.69 16.42 3.53
N SER A 19 8.85 16.78 2.25
CA SER A 19 9.47 18.05 1.85
C SER A 19 8.67 19.26 2.32
N LEU A 20 7.33 19.20 2.28
CA LEU A 20 6.46 20.24 2.82
C LEU A 20 6.62 20.35 4.35
N PHE A 21 6.60 19.21 5.04
CA PHE A 21 6.82 19.15 6.49
C PHE A 21 8.19 19.71 6.89
N ALA A 22 9.25 19.31 6.18
CA ALA A 22 10.61 19.79 6.42
C ALA A 22 10.72 21.31 6.20
N GLY A 23 10.01 21.87 5.22
CA GLY A 23 9.93 23.32 5.01
C GLY A 23 9.30 24.06 6.19
N LEU A 24 8.20 23.53 6.75
CA LEU A 24 7.57 24.07 7.95
C LEU A 24 8.50 24.00 9.17
N LEU A 25 9.17 22.87 9.35
CA LEU A 25 10.13 22.67 10.43
C LEU A 25 11.31 23.62 10.31
N LEU A 26 11.89 23.75 9.11
CA LEU A 26 12.98 24.68 8.85
C LEU A 26 12.55 26.12 9.15
N ASN A 27 11.35 26.51 8.77
CA ASN A 27 10.82 27.84 9.08
C ASN A 27 10.74 28.10 10.60
N ALA A 28 10.22 27.13 11.37
CA ALA A 28 10.12 27.22 12.82
C ALA A 28 11.51 27.31 13.49
N VAL A 29 12.49 26.54 13.00
CA VAL A 29 13.88 26.57 13.46
C VAL A 29 14.52 27.93 13.18
N MET A 30 14.36 28.46 11.95
CA MET A 30 14.91 29.76 11.57
C MET A 30 14.33 30.92 12.38
N ARG A 31 13.09 30.77 12.89
CA ARG A 31 12.43 31.73 13.77
C ARG A 31 12.71 31.51 15.26
N PHE A 32 13.47 30.47 15.61
CA PHE A 32 13.71 30.05 17.01
C PHE A 32 12.42 29.79 17.81
N GLU A 33 11.36 29.30 17.16
CA GLU A 33 10.05 29.05 17.77
C GLU A 33 9.98 27.63 18.38
N LEU A 34 10.42 27.48 19.63
CA LEU A 34 10.48 26.19 20.31
C LEU A 34 9.14 25.44 20.37
N SER A 35 8.04 26.15 20.64
CA SER A 35 6.69 25.55 20.69
C SER A 35 6.30 24.92 19.36
N ALA A 36 6.52 25.63 18.25
CA ALA A 36 6.23 25.14 16.90
C ALA A 36 7.08 23.92 16.55
N ILE A 37 8.37 23.92 16.89
CA ILE A 37 9.25 22.76 16.69
C ILE A 37 8.70 21.53 17.43
N LEU A 38 8.38 21.67 18.71
CA LEU A 38 7.86 20.55 19.52
C LEU A 38 6.51 20.02 19.00
N THR A 39 5.61 20.91 18.57
CA THR A 39 4.34 20.52 17.94
C THR A 39 4.57 19.78 16.61
N LEU A 40 5.48 20.25 15.76
CA LEU A 40 5.77 19.58 14.49
C LEU A 40 6.40 18.20 14.72
N PHE A 41 7.38 18.08 15.62
CA PHE A 41 7.99 16.80 15.96
C PHE A 41 6.98 15.81 16.52
N SER A 42 6.18 16.22 17.50
CA SER A 42 5.13 15.34 18.08
C SER A 42 4.11 14.93 17.02
N SER A 43 3.69 15.85 16.15
CA SER A 43 2.79 15.53 15.05
C SER A 43 3.40 14.51 14.08
N TYR A 44 4.69 14.63 13.75
CA TYR A 44 5.37 13.66 12.89
C TYR A 44 5.45 12.27 13.53
N LEU A 45 5.76 12.19 14.83
CA LEU A 45 5.86 10.90 15.51
C LEU A 45 4.53 10.17 15.67
N ILE A 46 3.41 10.89 15.75
CA ILE A 46 2.09 10.31 16.02
C ILE A 46 1.24 10.23 14.75
N VAL A 47 1.08 11.35 14.05
CA VAL A 47 0.16 11.48 12.91
C VAL A 47 0.70 10.75 11.70
N PHE A 48 2.01 10.83 11.43
CA PHE A 48 2.58 10.21 10.22
C PHE A 48 2.42 8.69 10.19
N PRO A 49 2.74 7.91 11.25
CA PRO A 49 2.53 6.46 11.23
C PRO A 49 1.06 6.06 11.08
N ILE A 50 0.15 6.77 11.75
CA ILE A 50 -1.29 6.53 11.65
C ILE A 50 -1.78 6.80 10.22
N PHE A 51 -1.40 7.97 9.68
CA PHE A 51 -1.71 8.32 8.30
C PHE A 51 -1.13 7.30 7.32
N PHE A 52 0.12 6.86 7.52
CA PHE A 52 0.77 5.87 6.68
C PHE A 52 -0.04 4.57 6.62
N VAL A 53 -0.41 4.01 7.78
CA VAL A 53 -1.17 2.75 7.84
C VAL A 53 -2.56 2.91 7.22
N LEU A 54 -3.30 3.96 7.61
CA LEU A 54 -4.66 4.20 7.11
C LEU A 54 -4.68 4.49 5.61
N PHE A 55 -3.71 5.24 5.11
CA PHE A 55 -3.62 5.57 3.69
C PHE A 55 -3.33 4.33 2.85
N HIS A 56 -2.40 3.46 3.27
CA HIS A 56 -2.14 2.20 2.58
C HIS A 56 -3.34 1.27 2.63
N MET A 57 -3.98 1.15 3.80
CA MET A 57 -5.21 0.38 3.97
C MET A 57 -6.28 0.85 2.98
N PHE A 58 -6.53 2.15 2.94
CA PHE A 58 -7.54 2.75 2.08
C PHE A 58 -7.18 2.59 0.60
N TYR A 59 -5.95 2.92 0.19
CA TYR A 59 -5.47 2.79 -1.18
C TYR A 59 -5.65 1.35 -1.69
N PHE A 60 -5.06 0.36 -1.02
CA PHE A 60 -5.12 -1.02 -1.51
C PHE A 60 -6.54 -1.61 -1.43
N THR A 61 -7.27 -1.37 -0.34
CA THR A 61 -8.62 -1.92 -0.17
C THR A 61 -9.58 -1.33 -1.20
N LEU A 62 -9.57 -0.01 -1.39
CA LEU A 62 -10.50 0.66 -2.29
C LEU A 62 -10.24 0.28 -3.76
N PHE A 63 -8.99 0.36 -4.21
CA PHE A 63 -8.64 0.03 -5.60
C PHE A 63 -8.95 -1.44 -5.93
N HIS A 64 -8.65 -2.36 -5.02
CA HIS A 64 -9.00 -3.77 -5.20
C HIS A 64 -10.51 -4.01 -5.17
N ALA A 65 -11.27 -3.34 -4.30
CA ALA A 65 -12.72 -3.50 -4.22
C ALA A 65 -13.44 -2.90 -5.45
N LEU A 66 -12.94 -1.79 -5.99
CA LEU A 66 -13.60 -1.11 -7.12
C LEU A 66 -13.29 -1.72 -8.47
N SER A 67 -12.07 -2.23 -8.68
CA SER A 67 -11.63 -2.68 -10.01
C SER A 67 -10.79 -3.96 -9.99
N GLY A 68 -10.38 -4.42 -8.82
CA GLY A 68 -9.33 -5.44 -8.68
C GLY A 68 -7.94 -4.92 -9.05
N GLN A 69 -7.77 -3.64 -9.39
CA GLN A 69 -6.54 -3.07 -9.90
C GLN A 69 -6.11 -1.86 -9.07
N THR A 70 -4.86 -1.86 -8.61
CA THR A 70 -4.15 -0.64 -8.20
C THR A 70 -3.56 0.06 -9.42
N ILE A 71 -3.05 1.28 -9.28
CA ILE A 71 -2.43 2.00 -10.39
C ILE A 71 -1.30 1.18 -11.03
N GLY A 72 -0.44 0.57 -10.22
CA GLY A 72 0.61 -0.32 -10.70
C GLY A 72 0.08 -1.54 -11.45
N LYS A 73 -1.08 -2.08 -11.05
CA LYS A 73 -1.73 -3.20 -11.74
C LYS A 73 -2.41 -2.79 -13.05
N MET A 74 -2.99 -1.59 -13.09
CA MET A 74 -3.55 -1.00 -14.32
C MET A 74 -2.46 -0.85 -15.38
N ILE A 75 -1.30 -0.29 -15.01
CA ILE A 75 -0.15 -0.13 -15.91
C ILE A 75 0.35 -1.47 -16.44
N MET A 76 0.32 -2.51 -15.59
CA MET A 76 0.78 -3.86 -15.96
C MET A 76 -0.30 -4.71 -16.65
N GLY A 77 -1.51 -4.18 -16.87
CA GLY A 77 -2.60 -4.91 -17.52
C GLY A 77 -3.05 -6.15 -16.74
N ILE A 78 -2.98 -6.14 -15.40
CA ILE A 78 -3.37 -7.27 -14.55
C ILE A 78 -4.44 -6.84 -13.53
N ARG A 79 -5.26 -7.78 -13.07
CA ARG A 79 -6.26 -7.52 -12.01
C ARG A 79 -6.39 -8.68 -11.04
N VAL A 80 -6.86 -8.39 -9.83
CA VAL A 80 -7.18 -9.39 -8.82
C VAL A 80 -8.64 -9.79 -8.95
N VAL A 81 -8.90 -11.09 -8.88
CA VAL A 81 -10.25 -11.68 -8.80
C VAL A 81 -10.29 -12.68 -7.65
N THR A 82 -11.49 -13.04 -7.19
CA THR A 82 -11.67 -14.17 -6.28
C THR A 82 -11.32 -15.49 -6.98
N SER A 83 -11.17 -16.58 -6.22
CA SER A 83 -10.98 -17.94 -6.78
C SER A 83 -12.06 -18.32 -7.81
N ASP A 84 -13.29 -17.80 -7.64
CA ASP A 84 -14.43 -17.99 -8.56
C ASP A 84 -14.46 -16.99 -9.74
N ASN A 85 -13.40 -16.22 -9.96
CA ASN A 85 -13.29 -15.20 -11.00
C ASN A 85 -14.26 -14.02 -10.87
N LYS A 86 -14.75 -13.74 -9.66
CA LYS A 86 -15.63 -12.61 -9.38
C LYS A 86 -14.82 -11.40 -8.93
N GLU A 87 -15.48 -10.24 -8.97
CA GLU A 87 -14.97 -9.01 -8.36
C GLU A 87 -14.80 -9.16 -6.85
N LEU A 88 -13.86 -8.42 -6.28
CA LEU A 88 -13.59 -8.47 -4.85
C LEU A 88 -14.62 -7.65 -4.10
N THR A 89 -15.18 -8.22 -3.04
CA THR A 89 -15.92 -7.42 -2.06
C THR A 89 -14.95 -6.57 -1.24
N PRO A 90 -15.39 -5.44 -0.66
CA PRO A 90 -14.56 -4.63 0.23
C PRO A 90 -13.96 -5.43 1.40
N ALA A 91 -14.70 -6.42 1.92
CA ALA A 91 -14.23 -7.29 3.00
C ALA A 91 -13.06 -8.18 2.55
N VAL A 92 -13.15 -8.78 1.36
CA VAL A 92 -12.06 -9.61 0.79
C VAL A 92 -10.85 -8.75 0.43
N ALA A 93 -11.08 -7.55 -0.12
CA ALA A 93 -10.01 -6.60 -0.41
C ALA A 93 -9.27 -6.16 0.88
N PHE A 94 -10.01 -5.94 1.97
CA PHE A 94 -9.42 -5.60 3.27
C PHE A 94 -8.66 -6.77 3.88
N LEU A 95 -9.20 -7.99 3.82
CA LEU A 95 -8.50 -9.21 4.27
C LEU A 95 -7.21 -9.44 3.48
N ARG A 96 -7.22 -9.14 2.18
CA ARG A 96 -6.01 -9.17 1.36
C ARG A 96 -4.99 -8.13 1.84
N TRP A 97 -5.44 -6.93 2.24
CA TRP A 97 -4.56 -5.91 2.81
C TRP A 97 -3.92 -6.35 4.14
N THR A 98 -4.68 -6.97 5.05
CA THR A 98 -4.10 -7.52 6.28
C THR A 98 -3.11 -8.64 5.98
N GLY A 99 -3.37 -9.44 4.94
CA GLY A 99 -2.43 -10.42 4.40
C GLY A 99 -1.11 -9.81 3.90
N TYR A 100 -1.10 -8.56 3.42
CA TYR A 100 0.15 -7.87 3.08
C TYR A 100 1.04 -7.67 4.30
N ILE A 101 0.45 -7.31 5.45
CA ILE A 101 1.20 -7.15 6.71
C ILE A 101 1.88 -8.47 7.07
N VAL A 102 1.15 -9.58 7.02
CA VAL A 102 1.69 -10.93 7.25
C VAL A 102 2.79 -11.28 6.25
N SER A 103 2.61 -10.92 4.98
CA SER A 103 3.61 -11.17 3.93
C SER A 103 4.89 -10.34 4.11
N PHE A 104 4.80 -9.16 4.73
CA PHE A 104 5.92 -8.24 4.97
C PHE A 104 6.77 -8.61 6.19
N ILE A 105 6.16 -9.12 7.27
CA ILE A 105 6.84 -9.48 8.53
C ILE A 105 8.10 -10.33 8.30
N PRO A 106 8.07 -11.43 7.52
CA PRO A 106 9.25 -12.25 7.27
C PRO A 106 10.07 -11.72 6.08
N LEU A 107 10.49 -10.44 6.14
CA LEU A 107 11.30 -9.76 5.11
C LEU A 107 10.70 -9.85 3.70
N ALA A 108 9.40 -9.59 3.57
CA ALA A 108 8.66 -9.69 2.31
C ALA A 108 8.69 -11.09 1.64
N SER A 109 9.08 -12.15 2.34
CA SER A 109 9.12 -13.50 1.77
C SER A 109 7.75 -14.02 1.34
N GLY A 110 6.66 -13.55 1.96
CA GLY A 110 5.30 -13.89 1.52
C GLY A 110 4.95 -13.40 0.11
N PHE A 111 5.67 -12.39 -0.39
CA PHE A 111 5.57 -11.95 -1.80
C PHE A 111 6.43 -12.82 -2.71
N LEU A 112 7.65 -13.18 -2.27
CA LEU A 112 8.54 -14.07 -3.01
C LEU A 112 7.98 -15.48 -3.15
N TRP A 113 7.10 -15.90 -2.22
CA TRP A 113 6.42 -17.18 -2.27
C TRP A 113 5.67 -17.42 -3.59
N SER A 114 5.14 -16.37 -4.23
CA SER A 114 4.49 -16.46 -5.54
C SER A 114 5.39 -17.03 -6.65
N ALA A 115 6.71 -16.95 -6.51
CA ALA A 115 7.65 -17.52 -7.47
C ALA A 115 7.84 -19.04 -7.31
N VAL A 116 7.54 -19.59 -6.13
CA VAL A 116 7.72 -21.02 -5.79
C VAL A 116 6.39 -21.77 -5.76
N ASP A 117 5.31 -21.06 -5.44
CA ASP A 117 3.97 -21.60 -5.36
C ASP A 117 3.47 -22.11 -6.73
N LYS A 118 2.87 -23.31 -6.75
CA LYS A 118 2.37 -23.94 -7.99
C LYS A 118 1.27 -23.13 -8.67
N ASP A 119 0.50 -22.37 -7.88
CA ASP A 119 -0.59 -21.54 -8.37
C ASP A 119 -0.12 -20.08 -8.59
N HIS A 120 1.18 -19.82 -8.41
CA HIS A 120 1.79 -18.50 -8.43
C HIS A 120 1.14 -17.48 -7.47
N CYS A 121 0.57 -17.98 -6.38
CA CYS A 121 -0.13 -17.18 -5.37
C CYS A 121 0.81 -16.78 -4.23
N ALA A 122 0.79 -15.50 -3.86
CA ALA A 122 1.43 -15.01 -2.64
C ALA A 122 0.60 -15.35 -1.39
N TRP A 123 1.15 -15.16 -0.19
CA TRP A 123 0.43 -15.50 1.05
C TRP A 123 -0.86 -14.70 1.25
N HIS A 124 -0.84 -13.42 0.88
CA HIS A 124 -2.03 -12.56 0.93
C HIS A 124 -3.11 -12.98 -0.08
N ASP A 125 -2.72 -13.60 -1.20
CA ASP A 125 -3.63 -14.18 -2.20
C ASP A 125 -4.32 -15.42 -1.63
N ARG A 126 -3.54 -16.32 -1.02
CA ARG A 126 -4.06 -17.53 -0.37
C ARG A 126 -4.97 -17.20 0.81
N LEU A 127 -4.57 -16.23 1.66
CA LEU A 127 -5.37 -15.81 2.82
C LEU A 127 -6.74 -15.24 2.42
N ALA A 128 -6.77 -14.48 1.32
CA ALA A 128 -7.99 -13.84 0.85
C ALA A 128 -8.74 -14.64 -0.22
N GLU A 129 -8.31 -15.87 -0.52
CA GLU A 129 -8.87 -16.70 -1.60
C GLU A 129 -9.02 -15.93 -2.93
N THR A 130 -7.92 -15.28 -3.32
CA THR A 130 -7.86 -14.43 -4.51
C THR A 130 -6.68 -14.84 -5.38
N ARG A 131 -6.72 -14.45 -6.66
CA ARG A 131 -5.64 -14.67 -7.62
C ARG A 131 -5.50 -13.49 -8.58
N VAL A 132 -4.33 -13.35 -9.17
CA VAL A 132 -4.03 -12.33 -10.18
C VAL A 132 -4.21 -12.93 -11.57
N ILE A 133 -4.95 -12.23 -12.44
CA ILE A 133 -5.17 -12.60 -13.84
C ILE A 133 -4.78 -11.45 -14.77
N SER A 134 -4.55 -11.75 -16.06
CA SER A 134 -4.45 -10.72 -17.09
C SER A 134 -5.80 -10.00 -17.23
N ALA A 135 -5.77 -8.68 -17.31
CA ALA A 135 -6.96 -7.85 -17.52
C ALA A 135 -7.41 -7.82 -18.99
N GLU A 136 -6.55 -8.23 -19.93
CA GLU A 136 -6.87 -8.27 -21.37
C GLU A 136 -7.70 -9.51 -21.77
N MET A 137 -7.86 -10.50 -20.88
CA MET A 137 -8.54 -11.77 -21.17
C MET A 137 -10.03 -11.79 -20.74
N THR A 138 -10.67 -10.64 -20.57
CA THR A 138 -12.09 -10.51 -20.20
C THR A 138 -12.83 -9.55 -21.10
#